data_AF-A0AAV7SQX9-F1
#
_entry.id   AF-A0AAV7SQX9-F1
#
_cell.length_a   1.000
_cell.length_b   1.000
_cell.length_c   1.000
_cell.angle_alpha   90.00
_cell.angle_beta   90.00
_cell.angle_gamma   90.00
#
_symmetry.space_group_name_H-M   'P 1'
#
loop_
_entity.id
_entity.type
_entity.pdbx_description
1 polymer ?
#
loop_
_entity_poly.entity_id
_entity_poly.type
_entity_poly.pdbx_seq_one_letter_code
_entity_poly.pdbx_strand_id
1 'polypeptide(L)'
;MDSGLKTSSKFTPSLSSDNVIDIFYKRVTSDLYRLEDQYRTGRKNFVHNITGPEQKALHSLTNMINIIIKEADKGGNIVVMNKLDYIGEIDCLLKDTNA
;
A
#
# COMPACT_ATOMS: atom_id res chain seq x y z
N MET A 1 44.56 26.72 -15.12
CA MET A 1 43.10 26.92 -14.98
C MET A 1 42.53 25.58 -14.55
N ASP A 2 42.48 25.37 -13.24
CA ASP A 2 41.95 24.14 -12.64
C ASP A 2 40.43 24.28 -12.57
N SER A 3 39.70 23.57 -13.44
CA SER A 3 38.24 23.61 -13.45
C SER A 3 37.77 22.89 -12.18
N GLY A 4 37.44 23.64 -11.12
CA GLY A 4 37.04 23.16 -9.79
C GLY A 4 35.73 22.35 -9.72
N LEU A 5 35.49 21.49 -10.71
CA LEU A 5 34.40 20.54 -10.75
C LEU A 5 34.80 19.30 -9.97
N LYS A 6 34.06 19.02 -8.89
CA LYS A 6 34.19 17.80 -8.09
C LYS A 6 34.01 16.58 -9.01
N THR A 7 34.95 15.64 -8.95
CA THR A 7 34.87 14.39 -9.71
C THR A 7 33.60 13.63 -9.33
N SER A 8 32.93 13.05 -10.33
CA SER A 8 31.75 12.24 -10.09
C SER A 8 32.11 11.05 -9.20
N SER A 9 31.30 10.82 -8.16
CA SER A 9 31.48 9.68 -7.27
C SER A 9 31.35 8.39 -8.08
N LYS A 10 32.37 7.53 -8.00
CA LYS A 10 32.33 6.14 -8.51
C LYS A 10 31.89 5.15 -7.43
N PHE A 11 31.34 5.63 -6.32
CA PHE A 11 30.90 4.78 -5.23
C PHE A 11 29.65 4.01 -5.64
N THR A 12 29.86 2.77 -6.07
CA THR A 12 28.85 1.72 -6.10
C THR A 12 29.26 0.71 -5.04
N PRO A 13 28.56 0.64 -3.89
CA PRO A 13 28.90 -0.34 -2.87
C PRO A 13 28.84 -1.74 -3.51
N SER A 14 29.91 -2.52 -3.33
CA SER A 14 29.89 -3.95 -3.67
C SER A 14 28.71 -4.60 -2.97
N LEU A 15 28.03 -5.58 -3.58
CA LEU A 15 26.91 -6.31 -2.97
C LEU A 15 27.29 -6.68 -1.53
N SER A 16 26.78 -5.90 -0.60
CA SER A 16 27.00 -6.10 0.82
C SER A 16 26.17 -7.32 1.21
N SER A 17 26.69 -8.19 2.06
CA SER A 17 25.91 -9.26 2.70
C SER A 17 24.79 -8.74 3.63
N ASP A 18 24.45 -7.46 3.56
CA ASP A 18 23.33 -6.83 4.25
C ASP A 18 22.05 -7.00 3.42
N ASN A 19 21.13 -7.77 3.98
CA ASN A 19 19.83 -8.07 3.39
C ASN A 19 19.02 -6.81 3.04
N VAL A 20 19.14 -5.73 3.82
CA VAL A 20 18.38 -4.49 3.57
C VAL A 20 18.84 -3.85 2.26
N ILE A 21 20.16 -3.77 2.07
CA ILE A 21 20.78 -3.21 0.88
C ILE A 21 20.48 -4.08 -0.34
N ASP A 22 20.56 -5.41 -0.20
CA ASP A 22 20.23 -6.34 -1.28
C ASP A 22 18.76 -6.24 -1.73
N ILE A 23 17.82 -6.11 -0.79
CA ILE A 23 16.41 -5.92 -1.11
C ILE A 23 16.23 -4.60 -1.85
N PHE A 24 16.84 -3.52 -1.37
CA PHE A 24 16.78 -2.23 -2.04
C PHE A 24 17.29 -2.31 -3.48
N TYR A 25 18.49 -2.87 -3.70
CA TYR A 25 19.05 -3.07 -5.03
C TYR A 25 18.12 -3.88 -5.93
N LYS A 26 17.66 -5.05 -5.46
CA LYS A 26 16.73 -5.91 -6.22
C LYS A 26 15.47 -5.15 -6.64
N ARG A 27 14.89 -4.34 -5.74
CA ARG A 27 13.66 -3.59 -6.03
C ARG A 27 13.89 -2.47 -7.03
N VAL A 28 14.92 -1.64 -6.81
CA VAL A 28 15.26 -0.55 -7.72
C VAL A 28 15.57 -1.08 -9.12
N THR A 29 16.39 -2.14 -9.22
CA THR A 29 16.71 -2.77 -10.50
C THR A 29 15.47 -3.32 -11.19
N SER A 30 14.58 -4.01 -10.46
CA SER A 30 13.32 -4.50 -11.02
C SER A 30 12.41 -3.38 -11.53
N ASP A 31 12.38 -2.24 -10.83
CA ASP A 31 11.59 -1.08 -11.25
C ASP A 31 12.17 -0.40 -12.49
N LEU A 32 13.51 -0.32 -12.60
CA LEU A 32 14.18 0.21 -13.80
C LEU A 32 13.86 -0.64 -15.03
N TYR A 33 13.93 -1.97 -14.93
CA TYR A 33 13.57 -2.86 -16.04
C TYR A 33 12.08 -2.74 -16.42
N ARG A 34 11.20 -2.60 -15.42
CA ARG A 34 9.78 -2.38 -15.67
C ARG A 34 9.53 -1.06 -16.41
N LEU A 35 10.23 0.01 -16.03
CA LEU A 35 10.12 1.31 -16.67
C LEU A 35 10.64 1.29 -18.11
N GLU A 36 11.78 0.63 -18.35
CA GLU A 36 12.35 0.46 -19.69
C GLU A 36 11.38 -0.29 -20.61
N ASP A 37 10.79 -1.40 -20.14
CA ASP A 37 9.82 -2.16 -20.92
C ASP A 37 8.54 -1.36 -21.22
N GLN A 38 8.06 -0.57 -20.26
CA GLN A 38 6.93 0.34 -20.47
C GLN A 38 7.25 1.41 -21.52
N TYR A 39 8.46 1.98 -21.51
CA TYR A 39 8.88 2.98 -22.51
C TYR A 39 8.98 2.36 -23.90
N ARG A 40 9.56 1.16 -24.00
CA ARG A 40 9.74 0.45 -25.29
C ARG A 40 8.42 -0.01 -25.90
N THR A 41 7.50 -0.52 -25.10
CA THR A 41 6.24 -1.11 -25.59
C THR A 41 5.08 -0.12 -25.63
N GLY A 42 5.19 1.03 -24.95
CA GLY A 42 4.11 1.98 -24.74
C GLY A 42 2.98 1.46 -23.84
N ARG A 43 3.09 0.23 -23.32
CA ARG A 43 2.08 -0.42 -22.48
C ARG A 43 2.40 -0.18 -21.02
N LYS A 44 1.46 0.39 -20.28
CA LYS A 44 1.54 0.39 -18.81
C LYS A 44 1.20 -1.02 -18.34
N ASN A 45 2.23 -1.81 -18.00
CA ASN A 45 2.05 -3.09 -17.34
C ASN A 45 1.53 -2.83 -15.91
N PHE A 46 0.20 -2.75 -15.77
CA PHE A 46 -0.47 -2.69 -14.48
C PHE A 46 -0.50 -4.08 -13.89
N VAL A 47 0.38 -4.31 -12.91
CA VAL A 47 0.38 -5.54 -12.12
C VAL A 47 -0.41 -5.24 -10.86
N HIS A 48 -1.56 -5.88 -10.71
CA HIS A 48 -2.29 -5.84 -9.46
C HIS A 48 -1.44 -6.49 -8.36
N ASN A 49 -1.36 -5.84 -7.20
CA ASN A 49 -0.71 -6.39 -6.01
C ASN A 49 -1.59 -7.41 -5.26
N ILE A 50 -2.79 -7.67 -5.77
CA ILE A 50 -3.75 -8.63 -5.24
C ILE A 50 -4.21 -9.57 -6.36
N THR A 51 -4.35 -10.84 -6.01
CA THR A 51 -4.77 -11.94 -6.88
C THR A 51 -6.24 -11.81 -7.28
N GLY A 52 -6.64 -12.53 -8.33
CA GLY A 52 -8.05 -12.57 -8.77
C GLY A 52 -9.03 -13.00 -7.68
N PRO A 53 -8.76 -14.06 -6.88
CA PRO A 53 -9.59 -14.41 -5.73
C PRO A 53 -9.68 -13.30 -4.68
N GLU A 54 -8.60 -12.60 -4.38
CA GLU A 54 -8.60 -11.47 -3.43
C GLU A 54 -9.42 -10.29 -3.96
N GLN A 55 -9.33 -9.99 -5.25
CA GLN A 55 -10.17 -8.95 -5.88
C GLN A 55 -11.66 -9.30 -5.78
N LYS A 56 -12.02 -10.57 -6.00
CA LYS A 56 -13.40 -11.04 -5.85
C LYS A 56 -13.86 -10.93 -4.40
N ALA A 57 -13.03 -11.36 -3.45
CA ALA A 57 -13.33 -11.27 -2.03
C ALA A 57 -13.54 -9.81 -1.60
N LEU A 58 -12.67 -8.90 -2.06
CA LEU A 58 -12.80 -7.48 -1.77
C LEU A 58 -14.09 -6.90 -2.37
N HIS A 59 -14.42 -7.25 -3.62
CA HIS A 59 -15.67 -6.84 -4.25
C HIS A 59 -16.90 -7.36 -3.49
N SER A 60 -16.89 -8.62 -3.05
CA SER A 60 -17.95 -9.19 -2.21
C SER A 60 -18.07 -8.47 -0.86
N LEU A 61 -16.94 -8.13 -0.23
CA LEU A 61 -16.91 -7.42 1.04
C LEU A 61 -17.50 -6.00 0.90
N THR A 62 -17.12 -5.25 -0.14
CA THR A 62 -17.63 -3.88 -0.38
C THR A 62 -19.13 -3.84 -0.61
N ASN A 63 -19.71 -4.89 -1.19
CA ASN A 63 -21.15 -4.97 -1.47
C ASN A 63 -21.98 -5.60 -0.33
N MET A 64 -21.35 -5.94 0.80
CA MET A 64 -22.00 -6.66 1.87
C MET A 64 -22.84 -5.70 2.75
N ILE A 65 -24.16 -5.89 2.78
CA ILE A 65 -25.11 -4.94 3.42
C ILE A 65 -25.23 -5.07 4.96
N ASN A 66 -24.70 -6.16 5.53
CA ASN A 66 -24.76 -6.50 6.95
C ASN A 66 -23.52 -6.01 7.73
N ILE A 67 -22.59 -5.33 7.08
CA ILE A 67 -21.43 -4.71 7.71
C ILE A 67 -21.44 -3.21 7.51
N ILE A 68 -20.72 -2.51 8.39
CA ILE A 68 -20.43 -1.09 8.28
C ILE A 68 -18.91 -0.95 8.16
N ILE A 69 -18.48 -0.20 7.14
CA ILE A 69 -17.08 0.13 6.91
C ILE A 69 -16.92 1.62 7.21
N LYS A 70 -16.05 1.96 8.18
CA LYS A 70 -15.73 3.34 8.55
C LYS A 70 -14.24 3.54 8.72
N GLU A 71 -13.80 4.79 8.62
CA GLU A 71 -12.42 5.15 8.97
C GLU A 71 -12.18 4.92 10.46
N ALA A 72 -10.98 4.41 10.80
CA ALA A 72 -10.58 4.31 12.19
C ALA A 72 -10.23 5.71 12.72
N ASP A 73 -10.63 5.98 13.97
CA ASP A 73 -10.33 7.23 14.68
C ASP A 73 -8.82 7.53 14.72
N LYS A 74 -7.97 6.48 14.70
CA LYS A 74 -6.51 6.58 14.79
C LYS A 74 -5.82 5.64 13.81
N GLY A 75 -4.65 6.05 13.34
CA GLY A 75 -3.70 5.16 12.65
C GLY A 75 -3.96 4.89 11.17
N GLY A 76 -4.83 5.65 10.50
CA GLY A 76 -5.08 5.51 9.05
C GLY A 76 -5.67 4.14 8.64
N ASN A 77 -6.20 3.41 9.61
CA ASN A 77 -6.78 2.09 9.41
C ASN A 77 -8.28 2.18 9.09
N ILE A 78 -8.88 1.04 8.75
CA ILE A 78 -10.30 0.90 8.46
C ILE A 78 -10.92 -0.02 9.51
N VAL A 79 -12.11 0.34 10.00
CA VAL A 79 -12.90 -0.49 10.93
C VAL A 79 -14.03 -1.15 10.15
N VAL A 80 -14.13 -2.47 10.25
CA VAL A 80 -15.23 -3.27 9.71
C VAL A 80 -16.04 -3.80 10.89
N MET A 81 -17.32 -3.43 10.96
CA MET A 81 -18.21 -3.79 12.06
C MET A 81 -19.43 -4.54 11.54
N ASN A 82 -19.99 -5.45 12.34
CA ASN A 82 -21.33 -5.95 12.09
C ASN A 82 -22.33 -4.82 12.26
N LYS A 83 -23.28 -4.71 11.33
CA LYS A 83 -24.28 -3.63 11.32
C LYS A 83 -25.22 -3.67 12.51
N LEU A 84 -25.65 -4.86 12.95
CA LEU A 84 -26.56 -5.00 14.08
C LEU A 84 -25.88 -4.60 15.39
N ASP A 85 -24.64 -5.04 15.59
CA ASP A 85 -23.85 -4.68 16.77
C ASP A 85 -23.62 -3.16 16.80
N TYR A 86 -23.28 -2.56 15.66
CA TYR A 86 -23.14 -1.11 15.54
C TYR A 86 -24.42 -0.37 15.92
N ILE A 87 -25.59 -0.81 15.44
CA ILE A 87 -26.87 -0.18 15.80
C ILE A 87 -27.13 -0.32 17.30
N GLY A 88 -26.90 -1.51 17.87
CA GLY A 88 -27.08 -1.75 19.30
C GLY A 88 -26.18 -0.88 20.18
N GLU A 89 -24.93 -0.68 19.78
CA GLU A 89 -24.00 0.23 20.46
C GLU A 89 -24.50 1.68 20.43
N ILE A 90 -24.91 2.18 19.25
CA ILE A 90 -25.46 3.53 19.11
C ILE A 90 -26.72 3.71 19.95
N ASP A 91 -27.63 2.74 19.94
CA ASP A 91 -28.86 2.79 20.75
C ASP A 91 -28.55 2.83 22.26
N CYS A 92 -27.52 2.11 22.71
CA CYS A 92 -27.06 2.16 24.10
C CYS A 92 -26.54 3.55 24.45
N LEU A 93 -25.66 4.11 23.61
CA LEU A 93 -25.08 5.44 23.81
C LEU A 93 -26.14 6.55 23.82
N LEU A 94 -27.13 6.47 22.93
CA LEU A 94 -28.22 7.45 22.87
C LEU A 94 -29.11 7.40 24.13
N LYS A 95 -29.33 6.21 24.69
CA LYS A 95 -30.09 6.04 25.94
C LYS A 95 -29.36 6.59 27.17
N ASP A 96 -28.03 6.58 27.14
CA ASP A 96 -27.17 7.04 28.24
C ASP A 96 -27.17 8.57 28.40
N THR A 97 -27.70 9.33 27.43
CA THR A 97 -27.79 10.80 27.46
C THR A 97 -28.83 11.36 28.44
N ASN A 98 -29.58 10.50 29.17
CA ASN A 98 -30.61 10.91 30.15
C ASN A 98 -30.16 10.82 31.62
N ALA A 99 -28.85 10.80 31.89
CA ALA A 99 -28.27 10.77 33.24
C ALA A 99 -27.73 12.13 33.69
#